data_AF-A0A9P6ZU88-F1
#
_entry.id   AF-A0A9P6ZU88-F1
#
_cell.length_a   1.000
_cell.length_b   1.000
_cell.length_c   1.000
_cell.angle_alpha   90.00
_cell.angle_beta   90.00
_cell.angle_gamma   90.00
#
_symmetry.space_group_name_H-M   'P 1'
#
loop_
_entity.id
_entity.type
_entity.pdbx_description
1 polymer ?
#
loop_
_entity_poly.entity_id
_entity_poly.type
_entity_poly.pdbx_seq_one_letter_code
_entity_poly.pdbx_strand_id
1 'polypeptide(L)'
;MSFNGVLENVKFAPLVLTWKRGSNLVDGGDFIKTDNQRWVSDYEGGKVPTATLQNKESGDFLGWNADKKVVMGEIAKRWNVVFQDNYVGFQVPEGNTSDPDASAYYTLQLEADNSVILKYQESKLTTAQLWNPINK
;
A
#
# COMPACT_ATOMS: atom_id res chain seq x y z
N MET A 1 -14.49 -8.47 3.84
CA MET A 1 -14.74 -7.02 3.62
C MET A 1 -13.97 -6.65 2.37
N SER A 2 -14.42 -5.71 1.54
CA SER A 2 -13.68 -5.25 0.37
C SER A 2 -13.79 -3.73 0.30
N PHE A 3 -12.71 -3.06 -0.10
CA PHE A 3 -12.69 -1.61 -0.33
C PHE A 3 -12.52 -1.34 -1.83
N ASN A 4 -13.24 -0.34 -2.34
CA ASN A 4 -13.15 0.13 -3.71
C ASN A 4 -13.22 1.66 -3.69
N GLY A 5 -12.07 2.30 -3.85
CA GLY A 5 -11.97 3.74 -3.68
C GLY A 5 -10.55 4.26 -3.76
N VAL A 6 -10.28 5.35 -3.06
CA VAL A 6 -8.97 6.02 -3.04
C VAL A 6 -8.32 5.88 -1.67
N LEU A 7 -7.01 5.70 -1.61
CA LEU A 7 -6.25 5.66 -0.36
C LEU A 7 -5.55 7.00 -0.16
N GLU A 8 -6.11 7.84 0.72
CA GLU A 8 -5.51 9.11 1.12
C GLU A 8 -4.53 8.90 2.27
N ASN A 9 -3.36 9.51 2.21
CA ASN A 9 -2.37 9.38 3.28
C ASN A 9 -2.75 10.26 4.47
N VAL A 10 -2.76 9.72 5.68
CA VAL A 10 -3.16 10.47 6.88
C VAL A 10 -2.13 11.53 7.26
N LYS A 11 -0.83 11.24 7.10
CA LYS A 11 0.26 12.16 7.49
C LYS A 11 0.43 13.33 6.51
N PHE A 12 0.24 13.08 5.22
CA PHE A 12 0.45 14.04 4.14
C PHE A 12 -0.84 14.34 3.37
N ALA A 13 -1.99 14.36 4.06
CA ALA A 13 -3.25 14.70 3.43
C ALA A 13 -3.16 16.09 2.73
N PRO A 14 -3.73 16.27 1.53
CA PRO A 14 -4.67 15.38 0.83
C PRO A 14 -4.02 14.46 -0.22
N LEU A 15 -2.74 14.08 -0.07
CA LEU A 15 -2.08 13.22 -1.06
C LEU A 15 -2.62 11.79 -1.04
N VAL A 16 -2.87 11.23 -2.22
CA VAL A 16 -3.45 9.90 -2.42
C VAL A 16 -2.50 8.96 -3.16
N LEU A 17 -2.61 7.66 -2.88
CA LEU A 17 -1.86 6.61 -3.55
C LEU A 17 -2.21 6.57 -5.05
N THR A 18 -1.25 6.92 -5.89
CA THR A 18 -1.46 7.15 -7.32
C THR A 18 -0.51 6.32 -8.15
N TRP A 19 -1.05 5.48 -9.04
CA TRP A 19 -0.23 4.83 -10.06
C TRP A 19 0.16 5.83 -11.17
N LYS A 20 1.44 5.88 -11.54
CA LYS A 20 1.92 6.70 -12.64
C LYS A 20 1.76 5.96 -13.98
N ARG A 21 0.85 6.46 -14.83
CA ARG A 21 0.61 5.91 -16.17
C ARG A 21 1.90 5.79 -16.98
N GLY A 22 2.05 4.67 -17.70
CA GLY A 22 3.25 4.38 -18.49
C GLY A 22 4.50 4.04 -17.66
N SER A 23 4.34 3.89 -16.34
CA SER A 23 5.39 3.46 -15.42
C SER A 23 4.86 2.31 -14.55
N ASN A 24 5.77 1.56 -13.93
CA ASN A 24 5.42 0.61 -12.88
C ASN A 24 5.44 1.26 -11.48
N LEU A 25 5.67 2.58 -11.39
CA LEU A 25 5.80 3.29 -10.13
C LEU A 25 4.46 3.75 -9.58
N VAL A 26 4.41 3.84 -8.25
CA VAL A 26 3.29 4.37 -7.48
C VAL A 26 3.87 5.46 -6.58
N ASP A 27 3.19 6.60 -6.52
CA ASP A 27 3.62 7.77 -5.75
C ASP A 27 2.41 8.43 -5.07
N GLY A 28 2.66 9.41 -4.21
CA GLY A 28 1.65 10.34 -3.74
C GLY A 28 1.29 11.33 -4.83
N GLY A 29 0.00 11.53 -5.07
CA GLY A 29 -0.50 12.55 -5.99
C GLY A 29 -1.66 13.32 -5.37
N ASP A 30 -1.91 14.52 -5.88
CA ASP A 30 -3.14 15.24 -5.55
C ASP A 30 -4.35 14.43 -6.00
N PHE A 31 -5.42 14.47 -5.22
CA PHE A 31 -6.65 13.79 -5.61
C PHE A 31 -7.30 14.46 -6.83
N ILE A 32 -7.28 13.75 -7.96
CA ILE A 32 -7.92 14.15 -9.21
C ILE A 32 -8.74 12.92 -9.61
N LYS A 33 -10.06 13.05 -9.76
CA LYS A 33 -11.01 11.91 -9.91
C LYS A 33 -10.72 11.05 -11.17
N THR A 34 -9.71 10.19 -11.11
CA THR A 34 -9.21 9.35 -12.20
C THR A 34 -9.00 7.91 -11.72
N ASP A 35 -9.12 6.95 -12.65
CA ASP A 35 -9.10 5.53 -12.29
C ASP A 35 -7.71 5.02 -11.84
N ASN A 36 -6.60 5.63 -12.28
CA ASN A 36 -5.26 5.32 -11.76
C ASN A 36 -5.05 5.67 -10.27
N GLN A 37 -5.98 6.37 -9.63
CA GLN A 37 -5.99 6.62 -8.18
C GLN A 37 -6.96 5.70 -7.42
N ARG A 38 -7.72 4.87 -8.15
CA ARG A 38 -8.72 3.98 -7.59
C ARG A 38 -8.16 2.57 -7.43
N TRP A 39 -8.41 2.02 -6.25
CA TRP A 39 -7.92 0.72 -5.83
C TRP A 39 -9.09 -0.15 -5.40
N VAL A 40 -9.05 -1.41 -5.83
CA VAL A 40 -9.94 -2.46 -5.36
C VAL A 40 -9.12 -3.35 -4.45
N SER A 41 -9.61 -3.61 -3.25
CA SER A 41 -8.98 -4.50 -2.28
C SER A 41 -9.84 -5.71 -2.00
N ASP A 42 -9.18 -6.85 -1.93
CA ASP A 42 -9.76 -8.10 -1.46
C ASP A 42 -9.10 -8.46 -0.13
N TYR A 43 -9.88 -8.43 0.95
CA TYR A 43 -9.39 -8.74 2.29
C TYR A 43 -9.69 -10.18 2.67
N GLU A 44 -8.69 -10.84 3.22
CA GLU A 44 -8.81 -12.15 3.83
C GLU A 44 -8.62 -12.06 5.35
N GLY A 45 -9.55 -12.66 6.10
CA GLY A 45 -9.50 -12.70 7.55
C GLY A 45 -8.43 -13.66 8.08
N GLY A 46 -8.11 -13.55 9.37
CA GLY A 46 -7.10 -14.38 10.02
C GLY A 46 -6.59 -13.73 11.30
N LYS A 47 -5.56 -14.31 11.92
CA LYS A 47 -4.87 -13.70 13.07
C LYS A 47 -4.22 -12.37 12.69
N VAL A 48 -3.67 -12.31 11.49
CA VAL A 48 -3.21 -11.07 10.83
C VAL A 48 -4.01 -10.96 9.55
N PRO A 49 -4.94 -10.00 9.41
CA PRO A 49 -5.69 -9.84 8.18
C PRO A 49 -4.74 -9.49 7.03
N THR A 50 -5.08 -9.92 5.82
CA THR A 50 -4.30 -9.60 4.62
C THR A 50 -5.16 -8.97 3.55
N ALA A 51 -4.54 -8.19 2.65
CA ALA A 51 -5.22 -7.57 1.54
C ALA A 51 -4.38 -7.62 0.25
N THR A 52 -5.03 -7.75 -0.89
CA THR A 52 -4.46 -7.33 -2.18
C THR A 52 -4.96 -5.92 -2.51
N LEU A 53 -4.26 -5.21 -3.39
CA LEU A 53 -4.65 -3.88 -3.87
C LEU A 53 -4.48 -3.83 -5.39
N GLN A 54 -5.58 -3.92 -6.12
CA GLN A 54 -5.60 -3.84 -7.58
C GLN A 54 -5.90 -2.41 -8.03
N ASN A 55 -5.11 -1.85 -8.93
CA ASN A 55 -5.43 -0.56 -9.55
C ASN A 55 -6.55 -0.75 -10.58
N LYS A 56 -7.55 0.12 -10.54
CA LYS A 56 -8.74 -0.01 -11.38
C LYS A 56 -8.46 0.26 -12.87
N GLU A 57 -7.47 1.11 -13.17
CA GLU A 57 -7.15 1.47 -14.55
C GLU A 57 -6.25 0.43 -15.22
N SER A 58 -5.15 0.01 -14.57
CA SER A 58 -4.24 -0.98 -15.17
C SER A 58 -4.72 -2.42 -15.00
N GLY A 59 -5.48 -2.72 -13.94
CA GLY A 59 -5.77 -4.10 -13.53
C GLY A 59 -4.60 -4.79 -12.83
N ASP A 60 -3.45 -4.13 -12.69
CA ASP A 60 -2.30 -4.65 -11.96
C ASP A 60 -2.44 -4.45 -10.45
N PHE A 61 -1.60 -5.13 -9.69
CA PHE A 61 -1.60 -5.08 -8.23
C PHE A 61 -0.44 -4.26 -7.67
N LEU A 62 -0.70 -3.52 -6.59
CA LEU A 62 0.32 -2.92 -5.76
C LEU A 62 1.13 -4.02 -5.08
N GLY A 63 2.43 -3.97 -5.26
CA GLY A 63 3.37 -4.87 -4.63
C GLY A 63 4.72 -4.21 -4.41
N TRP A 64 5.74 -5.05 -4.39
CA TRP A 64 7.12 -4.63 -4.22
C TRP A 64 8.04 -5.46 -5.12
N ASN A 65 9.21 -4.94 -5.47
CA ASN A 65 10.22 -5.69 -6.20
C ASN A 65 11.34 -6.22 -5.27
N ALA A 66 12.34 -6.89 -5.84
CA ALA A 66 13.49 -7.42 -5.11
C ALA A 66 14.33 -6.33 -4.42
N ASP A 67 14.29 -5.09 -4.94
CA ASP A 67 14.95 -3.92 -4.38
C ASP A 67 14.10 -3.21 -3.31
N LYS A 68 13.01 -3.84 -2.85
CA LYS A 68 12.09 -3.31 -1.82
C LYS A 68 11.44 -1.98 -2.24
N LYS A 69 11.30 -1.73 -3.53
CA LYS A 69 10.54 -0.58 -4.05
C LYS A 69 9.09 -0.97 -4.23
N VAL A 70 8.19 -0.03 -3.97
CA VAL A 70 6.76 -0.19 -4.24
C VAL A 70 6.53 -0.05 -5.73
N VAL A 71 5.87 -1.04 -6.34
CA VAL A 71 5.66 -1.12 -7.78
C VAL A 71 4.31 -1.75 -8.10
N MET A 72 3.85 -1.56 -9.33
CA MET A 72 2.75 -2.32 -9.93
C MET A 72 3.26 -3.63 -10.56
N GLY A 73 2.45 -4.68 -10.51
CA GLY A 73 2.70 -5.91 -11.25
C GLY A 73 1.46 -6.78 -11.40
N GLU A 74 1.47 -7.65 -12.41
CA GLU A 74 0.34 -8.53 -12.76
C GLU A 74 0.04 -9.59 -11.67
N ILE A 75 1.07 -9.98 -10.90
CA ILE A 75 0.94 -10.97 -9.84
C ILE A 75 0.49 -10.28 -8.55
N ALA A 76 -0.68 -10.68 -8.05
CA ALA A 76 -1.21 -10.21 -6.79
C ALA A 76 -0.26 -10.49 -5.62
N LYS A 77 0.18 -9.43 -4.95
CA LYS A 77 0.89 -9.51 -3.68
C LYS A 77 -0.07 -9.24 -2.52
N ARG A 78 0.04 -10.05 -1.47
CA ARG A 78 -0.73 -9.86 -0.24
C ARG A 78 0.07 -9.05 0.77
N TRP A 79 -0.58 -8.03 1.31
CA TRP A 79 -0.08 -7.18 2.38
C TRP A 79 -0.72 -7.63 3.69
N ASN A 80 0.05 -7.68 4.77
CA ASN A 80 -0.52 -7.67 6.12
C ASN A 80 -1.16 -6.30 6.35
N VAL A 81 -2.35 -6.27 6.95
CA VAL A 81 -3.06 -5.02 7.22
C VAL A 81 -3.38 -4.86 8.70
N VAL A 82 -3.31 -3.61 9.15
CA VAL A 82 -3.82 -3.18 10.47
C VAL A 82 -4.92 -2.17 10.26
N PHE A 83 -5.98 -2.27 11.06
CA PHE A 83 -7.06 -1.30 11.08
C PHE A 83 -7.00 -0.51 12.37
N GLN A 84 -7.00 0.81 12.28
CA GLN A 84 -6.99 1.72 13.43
C GLN A 84 -7.92 2.90 13.14
N ASP A 85 -8.97 3.08 13.94
CA ASP A 85 -9.89 4.22 13.85
C ASP A 85 -10.44 4.51 12.43
N ASN A 86 -10.76 3.45 11.68
CA ASN A 86 -11.18 3.44 10.27
C ASN A 86 -10.08 3.68 9.23
N TYR A 87 -8.84 3.89 9.67
CA TYR A 87 -7.67 3.90 8.80
C TYR A 87 -7.08 2.50 8.64
N VAL A 88 -6.26 2.34 7.60
CA VAL A 88 -5.55 1.10 7.30
C VAL A 88 -4.05 1.36 7.17
N GLY A 89 -3.24 0.50 7.77
CA GLY A 89 -1.80 0.43 7.54
C GLY A 89 -1.44 -0.84 6.79
N PHE A 90 -0.41 -0.79 5.95
CA PHE A 90 0.04 -1.93 5.14
C PHE A 90 1.48 -2.31 5.48
N GLN A 91 1.72 -3.61 5.58
CA GLN A 91 3.02 -4.19 5.86
C GLN A 91 3.29 -5.39 4.95
N VAL A 92 4.52 -5.54 4.50
CA VAL A 92 4.96 -6.74 3.79
C VAL A 92 4.96 -7.93 4.77
N PRO A 93 4.38 -9.08 4.41
CA PRO A 93 4.43 -10.26 5.26
C PRO A 93 5.88 -10.74 5.48
N GLU A 94 6.16 -11.25 6.68
CA GLU A 94 7.48 -11.80 7.03
C GLU A 94 7.99 -12.81 5.99
N GLY A 95 9.29 -12.78 5.73
CA GLY A 95 9.94 -13.67 4.76
C GLY A 95 9.64 -13.38 3.28
N ASN A 96 8.82 -12.36 2.96
CA ASN A 96 8.52 -11.97 1.58
C ASN A 96 9.34 -10.77 1.08
N THR A 97 10.27 -10.30 1.90
CA THR A 97 11.41 -9.50 1.46
C THR A 97 12.64 -10.40 1.42
N SER A 98 13.52 -10.22 0.43
CA SER A 98 14.86 -10.84 0.33
C SER A 98 15.83 -10.39 1.44
N ASP A 99 15.30 -9.88 2.55
CA ASP A 99 16.07 -9.42 3.69
C ASP A 99 16.56 -10.62 4.51
N PRO A 100 17.87 -10.74 4.77
CA PRO A 100 18.40 -11.81 5.62
C PRO A 100 17.98 -11.68 7.08
N ASP A 101 17.52 -10.51 7.52
CA ASP A 101 17.01 -10.31 8.87
C ASP A 101 15.53 -10.69 8.99
N ALA A 102 15.26 -11.81 9.66
CA ALA A 102 13.90 -12.31 9.92
C ALA A 102 13.06 -11.38 10.81
N SER A 103 13.68 -10.36 11.43
CA SER A 103 12.99 -9.34 12.23
C SER A 103 12.72 -8.04 11.47
N ALA A 104 13.10 -7.95 10.19
CA ALA A 104 12.88 -6.77 9.38
C ALA A 104 11.43 -6.67 8.90
N TYR A 105 10.73 -5.62 9.36
CA TYR A 105 9.39 -5.32 8.90
C TYR A 105 9.40 -4.15 7.93
N TYR A 106 8.64 -4.24 6.84
CA TYR A 106 8.55 -3.19 5.84
C TYR A 106 7.12 -2.70 5.69
N THR A 107 6.91 -1.40 5.83
CA THR A 107 5.58 -0.78 5.76
C THR A 107 5.47 0.15 4.57
N LEU A 108 4.26 0.26 4.01
CA LEU A 108 3.97 1.20 2.94
C LEU A 108 3.98 2.63 3.50
N GLN A 109 4.85 3.48 2.97
CA GLN A 109 4.99 4.86 3.41
C GLN A 109 4.99 5.82 2.23
N LEU A 110 4.49 7.03 2.48
CA LEU A 110 4.64 8.21 1.65
C LEU A 110 5.67 9.13 2.31
N GLU A 111 6.65 9.58 1.55
CA GLU A 111 7.66 10.53 2.00
C GLU A 111 7.36 11.97 1.49
N ALA A 112 8.09 12.95 2.03
CA ALA A 112 7.84 14.37 1.76
C ALA A 112 8.13 14.80 0.30
N ASP A 113 8.87 13.99 -0.45
CA ASP A 113 9.12 14.16 -1.89
C ASP A 113 8.05 13.49 -2.77
N ASN A 114 6.95 13.06 -2.16
CA ASN A 114 5.83 12.30 -2.74
C ASN A 114 6.18 10.88 -3.16
N SER A 115 7.38 10.37 -2.87
CA SER A 115 7.71 8.98 -3.18
C SER A 115 6.94 8.03 -2.27
N VAL A 116 6.42 6.94 -2.85
CA VAL A 116 5.84 5.83 -2.07
C VAL A 116 6.85 4.69 -2.00
N ILE A 117 7.25 4.35 -0.78
CA ILE A 117 8.35 3.43 -0.52
C ILE A 117 7.97 2.36 0.50
N LEU A 118 8.81 1.33 0.61
CA LEU A 118 8.83 0.47 1.77
C LEU A 118 9.84 1.00 2.78
N LYS A 119 9.37 1.30 4.00
CA LYS A 119 10.24 1.73 5.09
C LYS A 119 10.38 0.63 6.13
N TYR A 120 11.63 0.37 6.51
CA TYR A 120 11.98 -0.53 7.59
C TYR A 120 11.34 -0.08 8.91
N GLN A 121 10.90 -1.05 9.72
CA GLN A 121 10.33 -0.89 11.04
C GLN A 121 10.85 -1.98 11.97
N GLU A 122 11.09 -1.63 13.23
CA GLU A 122 11.59 -2.55 14.27
C GLU A 122 10.50 -3.45 14.85
N SER A 123 9.23 -3.20 14.54
CA SER A 123 8.10 -3.99 15.07
C SER A 123 6.91 -4.08 14.11
N LYS A 124 6.02 -5.05 14.37
CA LYS A 124 4.84 -5.30 13.56
C LYS A 124 3.81 -4.18 13.71
N LEU A 125 3.42 -3.59 12.58
CA LEU A 125 2.18 -2.83 12.38
C LEU A 125 1.88 -1.63 13.31
N THR A 126 2.67 -1.37 14.34
CA THR A 126 2.52 -0.25 15.29
C THR A 126 2.99 1.09 14.73
N THR A 127 3.88 1.06 13.73
CA THR A 127 4.49 2.24 13.13
C THR A 127 4.17 2.39 11.64
N ALA A 128 3.29 1.53 11.11
CA ALA A 128 2.80 1.67 9.76
C ALA A 128 2.08 3.02 9.61
N GLN A 129 2.43 3.77 8.57
CA GLN A 129 1.67 4.97 8.26
C GLN A 129 0.29 4.56 7.78
N LEU A 130 -0.69 5.32 8.28
CA LEU A 130 -2.09 5.04 8.08
C LEU A 130 -2.60 5.74 6.81
N TRP A 131 -3.52 5.07 6.16
CA TRP A 131 -4.19 5.50 4.95
C TRP A 131 -5.70 5.51 5.22
N ASN A 132 -6.37 6.56 4.78
CA ASN A 132 -7.80 6.75 4.84
C ASN A 132 -8.46 6.18 3.58
N PRO A 133 -9.20 5.06 3.67
CA PRO A 133 -9.93 4.51 2.53
C PRO A 133 -11.18 5.35 2.27
N ILE A 134 -11.20 6.04 1.13
CA ILE A 134 -12.28 6.91 0.71
C ILE A 134 -13.08 6.24 -0.41
N ASN A 135 -14.29 5.77 -0.08
CA ASN A 135 -15.26 5.28 -1.07
C ASN A 135 -15.99 6.50 -1.67
N LYS A 136 -15.44 7.09 -2.75
CA LYS A 136 -16.03 8.23 -3.47
C LYS A 136 -16.26 7.93 -4.95
#